data_AF-A0AA39N2B7-F1
#
_entry.id   AF-A0AA39N2B7-F1
#
_cell.length_a   1.000
_cell.length_b   1.000
_cell.length_c   1.000
_cell.angle_alpha   90.00
_cell.angle_beta   90.00
_cell.angle_gamma   90.00
#
_symmetry.space_group_name_H-M   'P 1'
#
loop_
_entity.id
_entity.type
_entity.pdbx_description
1 polymer ?
#
loop_
_entity_poly.entity_id
_entity_poly.type
_entity_poly.pdbx_seq_one_letter_code
_entity_poly.pdbx_strand_id
1 'polypeptide(L)'
;MDNASVNEVFATTLSELILKHYKLNFVPENAYIHCLDHVVSLVTQAIMNSLDEAEDPDKNDYFSGNKQYPTHYDEDDDEALKAFEQECEKDMDQYETLRTDGNTEYEDDDSIMAQILHDVDTWSPVKKASHFLRLIVTKICSSPQRRRKFRMIAKDVYKDQRAPSGHKLAFLMAIRDIITRWNYTHAMIKRALLLQKWNMLERLGKVLEVFTQVTLQMSRSTTPTLPWVLPMYEMMRRHLSTTNDDLTQLPQIRTAALVGLMKLDKYYFKAKFNQYNVIATMLHPHLGLRWFRRLNDPDRATRAKILFEAVYKEYKDAANKEDRASVQNLVPPRKKISSFLSDVMMNDVSSDSETDPIASASLASECDRFYIAYKTIDQGDENDPLAW
;
A
#
# COMPACT_ATOMS: atom_id res chain seq x y z
N MET A 1 -2.85 2.34 -22.73
CA MET A 1 -2.60 3.71 -22.23
C MET A 1 -3.04 3.73 -20.79
N ASP A 2 -2.14 4.06 -19.87
CA ASP A 2 -2.48 4.16 -18.45
C ASP A 2 -3.20 5.49 -18.18
N ASN A 3 -4.11 5.51 -17.19
CA ASN A 3 -4.87 6.72 -16.87
C ASN A 3 -3.95 7.90 -16.49
N ALA A 4 -2.78 7.61 -15.94
CA ALA A 4 -1.78 8.60 -15.56
C ALA A 4 -1.20 9.33 -16.79
N SER A 5 -0.77 8.62 -17.84
CA SER A 5 -0.27 9.24 -19.09
C SER A 5 -1.37 9.96 -19.84
N VAL A 6 -2.60 9.43 -19.86
CA VAL A 6 -3.74 10.11 -20.50
C VAL A 6 -4.03 11.44 -19.81
N ASN A 7 -4.03 11.46 -18.48
CA ASN A 7 -4.22 12.69 -17.71
C ASN A 7 -3.07 13.69 -17.89
N GLU A 8 -1.83 13.20 -17.99
CA GLU A 8 -0.65 14.02 -18.27
C GLU A 8 -0.74 14.68 -19.66
N VAL A 9 -1.10 13.91 -20.68
CA VAL A 9 -1.32 14.43 -22.05
C VAL A 9 -2.47 15.42 -22.05
N PHE A 10 -3.59 15.11 -21.41
CA PHE A 10 -4.73 16.01 -21.30
C PHE A 10 -4.36 17.34 -20.62
N ALA A 11 -3.70 17.30 -19.46
CA ALA A 11 -3.29 18.50 -18.72
C ALA A 11 -2.29 19.34 -19.52
N THR A 12 -1.36 18.70 -20.23
CA THR A 12 -0.38 19.38 -21.09
C THR A 12 -1.08 20.07 -22.26
N THR A 13 -1.95 19.36 -22.99
CA THR A 13 -2.72 19.94 -24.10
C THR A 13 -3.65 21.05 -23.62
N LEU A 14 -4.27 20.89 -22.44
CA LEU A 14 -5.14 21.90 -21.86
C LEU A 14 -4.36 23.18 -21.52
N SER A 15 -3.15 23.06 -20.96
CA SER A 15 -2.27 24.21 -20.71
C SER A 15 -2.01 25.02 -21.97
N GLU A 16 -1.61 24.34 -23.04
CA GLU A 16 -1.32 24.97 -24.32
C GLU A 16 -2.54 25.73 -24.86
N LEU A 17 -3.72 25.11 -24.80
CA LEU A 17 -4.97 25.73 -25.27
C LEU A 17 -5.39 26.92 -24.41
N ILE A 18 -5.32 26.79 -23.08
CA ILE A 18 -5.67 27.87 -22.15
C ILE A 18 -4.74 29.06 -22.32
N LEU A 19 -3.43 28.82 -22.42
CA LEU A 19 -2.44 29.87 -22.64
C LEU A 19 -2.66 30.54 -24.01
N LYS A 20 -2.92 29.76 -25.06
CA LYS A 20 -3.13 30.29 -26.41
C LYS A 20 -4.35 31.20 -26.49
N HIS A 21 -5.50 30.75 -25.98
CA HIS A 21 -6.79 31.39 -26.16
C HIS A 21 -7.16 32.40 -25.07
N TYR A 22 -6.76 32.16 -23.82
CA TYR A 22 -7.19 32.97 -22.66
C TYR A 22 -6.03 33.72 -22.00
N LYS A 23 -4.78 33.48 -22.42
CA LYS A 23 -3.57 34.06 -21.80
C LYS A 23 -3.46 33.77 -20.30
N LEU A 24 -4.12 32.71 -19.85
CA LEU A 24 -4.04 32.23 -18.48
C LEU A 24 -2.90 31.21 -18.39
N ASN A 25 -2.11 31.33 -17.32
CA ASN A 25 -1.04 30.38 -17.06
C ASN A 25 -1.61 29.19 -16.28
N PHE A 26 -1.56 28.00 -16.87
CA PHE A 26 -1.99 26.76 -16.25
C PHE A 26 -0.78 25.83 -16.22
N VAL A 27 -0.41 25.35 -15.02
CA VAL A 27 0.76 24.51 -14.80
C VAL A 27 0.31 23.04 -14.78
N PRO A 28 0.50 22.25 -15.86
CA PRO A 28 0.02 20.87 -15.95
C PRO A 28 0.46 20.00 -14.78
N GLU A 29 1.72 20.15 -14.35
CA GLU A 29 2.34 19.35 -13.31
C GLU A 29 1.64 19.51 -11.96
N ASN A 30 0.98 20.65 -11.77
CA ASN A 30 0.23 20.99 -10.58
C ASN A 30 -1.26 20.63 -10.69
N ALA A 31 -1.73 20.30 -11.90
CA ALA A 31 -3.14 20.18 -12.22
C ALA A 31 -3.70 18.76 -12.20
N TYR A 32 -2.86 17.75 -11.98
CA TYR A 32 -3.30 16.38 -11.80
C TYR A 32 -2.52 15.67 -10.70
N ILE A 33 -3.19 14.76 -10.00
CA ILE A 33 -2.62 13.93 -8.94
C ILE A 33 -2.56 12.50 -9.47
N HIS A 34 -1.39 11.88 -9.35
CA HIS A 34 -1.26 10.45 -9.64
C HIS A 34 -1.96 9.62 -8.56
N CYS A 35 -2.74 8.62 -8.98
CA CYS A 35 -3.31 7.65 -8.05
C CYS A 35 -2.18 6.87 -7.36
N LEU A 36 -2.07 6.96 -6.04
CA LEU A 36 -0.99 6.29 -5.31
C LEU A 36 -1.07 4.77 -5.44
N ASP A 37 -2.27 4.18 -5.46
CA ASP A 37 -2.45 2.74 -5.68
C ASP A 37 -1.94 2.29 -7.06
N HIS A 38 -2.12 3.11 -8.08
CA HIS A 38 -1.56 2.84 -9.41
C HIS A 38 -0.03 2.88 -9.38
N VAL A 39 0.54 3.88 -8.72
CA VAL A 39 2.00 3.98 -8.55
C VAL A 39 2.54 2.79 -7.76
N VAL A 40 1.88 2.39 -6.68
CA VAL A 40 2.23 1.18 -5.91
C VAL A 40 2.26 -0.04 -6.83
N SER A 41 1.23 -0.24 -7.65
CA SER A 41 1.20 -1.35 -8.60
C SER A 41 2.34 -1.32 -9.62
N LEU A 42 2.70 -0.15 -10.14
CA LEU A 42 3.83 -0.01 -11.07
C LEU A 42 5.17 -0.29 -10.40
N VAL A 43 5.33 0.12 -9.14
CA VAL A 43 6.54 -0.11 -8.35
C VAL A 43 6.69 -1.58 -7.99
N THR A 44 5.63 -2.22 -7.47
CA THR A 44 5.66 -3.66 -7.15
C THR A 44 5.85 -4.48 -8.42
N GLN A 45 5.23 -4.11 -9.54
CA GLN A 45 5.49 -4.76 -10.82
C GLN A 45 6.95 -4.60 -11.27
N ALA A 46 7.59 -3.44 -11.07
CA ALA A 46 9.02 -3.25 -11.37
C ALA A 46 9.92 -4.15 -10.49
N ILE A 47 9.60 -4.27 -9.19
CA ILE A 47 10.29 -5.17 -8.26
C ILE A 47 10.16 -6.62 -8.75
N MET A 48 8.94 -7.07 -9.06
CA MET A 48 8.69 -8.44 -9.52
C MET A 48 9.31 -8.71 -10.90
N ASN A 49 9.32 -7.73 -11.80
CA ASN A 49 10.00 -7.84 -13.08
C ASN A 49 11.51 -8.04 -12.93
N SER A 50 12.16 -7.32 -12.01
CA SER A 50 13.57 -7.53 -11.66
C SER A 50 13.88 -8.92 -11.09
N LEU A 51 12.84 -9.67 -10.70
CA LEU A 51 12.94 -11.02 -10.16
C LEU A 51 12.46 -12.09 -11.17
N ASP A 52 12.21 -11.69 -12.43
CA ASP A 52 11.65 -12.51 -13.51
C ASP A 52 10.25 -13.07 -13.24
N GLU A 53 9.48 -12.37 -12.39
CA GLU A 53 8.16 -12.77 -11.89
C GLU A 53 7.00 -11.97 -12.49
N ALA A 54 7.28 -10.88 -13.20
CA ALA A 54 6.29 -10.06 -13.89
C ALA A 54 6.87 -9.46 -15.17
N GLU A 55 6.00 -8.95 -16.04
CA GLU A 55 6.40 -8.16 -17.20
C GLU A 55 6.85 -6.75 -16.79
N ASP A 56 7.60 -6.11 -17.69
CA ASP A 56 8.05 -4.73 -17.54
C ASP A 56 6.84 -3.77 -17.47
N PRO A 57 6.68 -3.00 -16.37
CA PRO A 57 5.54 -2.11 -16.20
C PRO A 57 5.49 -0.95 -17.20
N ASP A 58 6.60 -0.61 -17.87
CA ASP A 58 6.58 0.40 -18.95
C ASP A 58 6.09 -0.19 -20.28
N LYS A 59 6.05 -1.51 -20.42
CA LYS A 59 5.53 -2.21 -21.61
C LYS A 59 4.10 -2.72 -21.42
N ASN A 60 3.81 -3.28 -20.25
CA ASN A 60 2.49 -3.83 -19.93
C ASN A 60 2.07 -3.45 -18.51
N ASP A 61 1.32 -2.36 -18.38
CA ASP A 61 0.79 -1.91 -17.09
C ASP A 61 -0.36 -2.81 -16.62
N TYR A 62 -0.08 -3.69 -15.66
CA TYR A 62 -1.06 -4.61 -15.11
C TYR A 62 -2.19 -3.91 -14.35
N PHE A 63 -1.96 -2.72 -13.80
CA PHE A 63 -3.01 -1.98 -13.09
C PHE A 63 -4.12 -1.54 -14.03
N SER A 64 -3.75 -1.04 -15.21
CA SER A 64 -4.71 -0.49 -16.19
C SER A 64 -5.78 -1.49 -16.61
N GLY A 65 -5.43 -2.77 -16.76
CA GLY A 65 -6.37 -3.85 -17.09
C GLY A 65 -7.19 -4.37 -15.90
N ASN A 66 -6.79 -4.03 -14.68
CA ASN A 66 -7.37 -4.52 -13.43
C ASN A 66 -8.05 -3.42 -12.58
N LYS A 67 -8.12 -2.18 -13.07
CA LYS A 67 -8.62 -1.01 -12.33
C LYS A 67 -10.07 -1.13 -11.82
N GLN A 68 -10.85 -2.04 -12.39
CA GLN A 68 -12.22 -2.36 -11.97
C GLN A 68 -12.28 -3.21 -10.69
N TYR A 69 -11.18 -3.85 -10.33
CA TYR A 69 -11.11 -4.69 -9.13
C TYR A 69 -10.56 -3.90 -7.93
N PRO A 70 -10.87 -4.32 -6.69
CA PRO A 70 -10.30 -3.70 -5.49
C PRO A 70 -8.77 -3.64 -5.54
N THR A 71 -8.18 -2.52 -5.13
CA THR A 71 -6.72 -2.36 -5.13
C THR A 71 -6.07 -3.12 -3.98
N HIS A 72 -6.76 -3.21 -2.84
CA HIS A 72 -6.39 -4.06 -1.71
C HIS A 72 -7.03 -5.46 -1.83
N TYR A 73 -6.30 -6.49 -1.42
CA TYR A 73 -6.87 -7.84 -1.29
C TYR A 73 -7.29 -8.04 0.16
N ASP A 74 -8.56 -8.41 0.37
CA ASP A 74 -9.09 -8.79 1.66
C ASP A 74 -9.51 -10.26 1.62
N GLU A 75 -9.03 -11.06 2.58
CA GLU A 75 -9.41 -12.46 2.73
C GLU A 75 -10.92 -12.58 3.05
N ASP A 76 -11.47 -11.60 3.77
CA ASP A 76 -12.88 -11.54 4.13
C ASP A 76 -13.78 -11.19 2.94
N ASP A 77 -13.25 -10.84 1.78
CA ASP A 77 -14.01 -10.62 0.54
C ASP A 77 -13.82 -11.76 -0.48
N ASP A 78 -12.95 -12.74 -0.21
CA ASP A 78 -12.66 -13.86 -1.11
C ASP A 78 -13.65 -15.02 -0.92
N GLU A 79 -14.79 -14.93 -1.61
CA GLU A 79 -15.84 -15.94 -1.56
C GLU A 79 -15.37 -17.36 -1.97
N ALA A 80 -14.38 -17.46 -2.86
CA ALA A 80 -13.84 -18.76 -3.25
C ALA A 80 -13.01 -19.38 -2.13
N LEU A 81 -12.17 -18.57 -1.46
CA LEU A 81 -11.42 -18.99 -0.29
C LEU A 81 -12.36 -19.41 0.84
N LYS A 82 -13.37 -18.59 1.16
CA LYS A 82 -14.38 -18.92 2.18
C LYS A 82 -15.11 -20.22 1.87
N ALA A 83 -15.51 -20.45 0.62
CA ALA A 83 -16.14 -21.70 0.22
C ALA A 83 -15.22 -22.91 0.48
N PHE A 84 -13.92 -22.80 0.17
CA PHE A 84 -12.95 -23.87 0.44
C PHE A 84 -12.75 -24.13 1.94
N GLU A 85 -12.80 -23.09 2.77
CA GLU A 85 -12.65 -23.20 4.22
C GLU A 85 -13.94 -23.69 4.90
N GLN A 86 -15.12 -23.32 4.41
CA GLN A 86 -16.42 -23.85 4.88
C GLN A 86 -16.65 -25.32 4.50
N GLU A 87 -16.15 -25.76 3.33
CA GLU A 87 -16.08 -27.20 3.01
C GLU A 87 -15.33 -27.98 4.10
N CYS A 88 -14.33 -27.36 4.75
CA CYS A 88 -13.57 -27.97 5.84
C CYS A 88 -14.46 -28.30 7.04
N GLU A 89 -15.32 -27.37 7.46
CA GLU A 89 -16.20 -27.59 8.62
C GLU A 89 -17.16 -28.76 8.41
N LYS A 90 -17.72 -28.92 7.20
CA LYS A 90 -18.63 -30.04 6.88
C LYS A 90 -17.92 -31.39 6.81
N ASP A 91 -16.68 -31.42 6.31
CA ASP A 91 -15.85 -32.62 6.28
C ASP A 91 -15.36 -33.03 7.68
N MET A 92 -15.30 -32.10 8.66
CA MET A 92 -14.90 -32.38 10.05
C MET A 92 -15.90 -33.29 10.76
N ASP A 93 -17.20 -33.09 10.54
CA ASP A 93 -18.26 -33.88 11.17
C ASP A 93 -18.30 -35.34 10.67
N GLN A 94 -17.71 -35.61 9.49
CA GLN A 94 -17.68 -36.95 8.88
C GLN A 94 -16.32 -37.65 9.04
N TYR A 95 -15.30 -36.97 9.61
CA TYR A 95 -13.91 -37.46 9.63
C TYR A 95 -13.67 -38.56 10.67
N GLU A 96 -14.38 -38.56 11.79
CA GLU A 96 -14.27 -39.63 12.80
C GLU A 96 -14.79 -40.99 12.29
N THR A 97 -15.64 -41.01 11.27
CA THR A 97 -16.32 -42.22 10.77
C THR A 97 -15.54 -42.98 9.70
N LEU A 98 -14.53 -42.37 9.05
CA LEU A 98 -13.89 -42.91 7.83
C LEU A 98 -12.41 -43.29 8.01
N ARG A 99 -11.84 -43.16 9.21
CA ARG A 99 -10.43 -43.52 9.50
C ARG A 99 -10.13 -45.01 9.32
N THR A 100 -11.14 -45.85 9.11
CA THR A 100 -11.04 -47.31 9.00
C THR A 100 -11.05 -47.88 7.59
N ASP A 101 -11.24 -47.09 6.53
CA ASP A 101 -11.35 -47.68 5.18
C ASP A 101 -10.52 -46.97 4.12
N GLY A 102 -9.58 -47.73 3.56
CA GLY A 102 -9.17 -47.60 2.18
C GLY A 102 -8.00 -46.66 1.90
N ASN A 103 -6.82 -47.28 1.80
CA ASN A 103 -5.72 -46.81 0.97
C ASN A 103 -6.25 -46.50 -0.44
N THR A 104 -6.61 -45.25 -0.72
CA THR A 104 -7.05 -44.83 -2.05
C THR A 104 -5.83 -44.26 -2.76
N GLU A 105 -5.15 -45.10 -3.53
CA GLU A 105 -4.19 -44.65 -4.54
C GLU A 105 -4.97 -43.91 -5.62
N TYR A 106 -4.86 -42.58 -5.62
CA TYR A 106 -5.37 -41.74 -6.68
C TYR A 106 -4.25 -41.57 -7.71
N GLU A 107 -4.51 -41.97 -8.95
CA GLU A 107 -3.61 -41.69 -10.08
C GLU A 107 -3.50 -40.16 -10.25
N ASP A 108 -2.32 -39.63 -9.95
CA ASP A 108 -1.98 -38.22 -10.08
C ASP A 108 -1.40 -38.03 -11.50
N ASP A 109 -2.18 -37.47 -12.43
CA ASP A 109 -1.64 -37.04 -13.73
C ASP A 109 -0.76 -35.81 -13.53
N ASP A 110 0.51 -36.08 -13.21
CA ASP A 110 1.56 -35.09 -12.97
C ASP A 110 2.29 -34.66 -14.26
N SER A 111 1.77 -35.02 -15.45
CA SER A 111 2.40 -34.69 -16.73
C SER A 111 2.57 -33.18 -16.94
N ILE A 112 1.61 -32.37 -16.48
CA ILE A 112 1.67 -30.90 -16.53
C ILE A 112 2.79 -30.36 -15.63
N MET A 113 2.97 -30.93 -14.44
CA MET A 113 4.03 -30.54 -13.51
C MET A 113 5.41 -30.89 -14.08
N ALA A 114 5.55 -32.07 -14.68
CA ALA A 114 6.80 -32.51 -15.30
C ALA A 114 7.22 -31.61 -16.49
N GLN A 115 6.27 -31.13 -17.29
CA GLN A 115 6.55 -30.19 -18.39
C GLN A 115 6.99 -28.81 -17.90
N ILE A 116 6.38 -28.30 -16.83
CA ILE A 116 6.72 -26.99 -16.25
C ILE A 116 8.10 -27.01 -15.58
N LEU A 117 8.52 -28.16 -15.04
CA LEU A 117 9.81 -28.32 -14.38
C LEU A 117 11.02 -28.36 -15.33
N HIS A 118 10.80 -28.49 -16.65
CA HIS A 118 11.87 -28.69 -17.63
C HIS A 118 12.89 -27.55 -17.69
N ASP A 119 12.47 -26.30 -17.45
CA ASP A 119 13.34 -25.12 -17.53
C ASP A 119 13.71 -24.52 -16.16
N VAL A 120 13.38 -25.23 -15.07
CA VAL A 120 13.57 -24.74 -13.70
C VAL A 120 15.00 -24.32 -13.45
N ASP A 121 15.99 -25.04 -13.98
CA ASP A 121 17.40 -24.74 -13.73
C ASP A 121 17.82 -23.33 -14.16
N THR A 122 17.14 -22.76 -15.16
CA THR A 122 17.40 -21.40 -15.65
C THR A 122 16.83 -20.29 -14.76
N TRP A 123 15.92 -20.63 -13.85
CA TRP A 123 15.22 -19.62 -13.04
C TRP A 123 16.06 -19.12 -11.87
N SER A 124 15.87 -17.84 -11.55
CA SER A 124 16.38 -17.25 -10.31
C SER A 124 15.82 -18.01 -9.08
N PRO A 125 16.54 -18.05 -7.94
CA PRO A 125 16.03 -18.70 -6.73
C PRO A 125 14.67 -18.18 -6.25
N VAL A 126 14.42 -16.87 -6.45
CA VAL A 126 13.13 -16.24 -6.11
C VAL A 126 12.04 -16.74 -7.04
N LYS A 127 12.29 -16.73 -8.36
CA LYS A 127 11.34 -17.24 -9.35
C LYS A 127 10.99 -18.70 -9.12
N LYS A 128 11.99 -19.53 -8.84
CA LYS A 128 11.80 -20.93 -8.42
C LYS A 128 10.82 -21.01 -7.26
N ALA A 129 11.10 -20.31 -6.16
CA ALA A 129 10.27 -20.38 -4.95
C ALA A 129 8.83 -19.93 -5.20
N SER A 130 8.64 -18.79 -5.88
CA SER A 130 7.31 -18.24 -6.18
C SER A 130 6.53 -19.17 -7.11
N HIS A 131 7.17 -19.66 -8.18
CA HIS A 131 6.51 -20.55 -9.13
C HIS A 131 6.19 -21.92 -8.51
N PHE A 132 7.09 -22.50 -7.71
CA PHE A 132 6.79 -23.72 -6.95
C PHE A 132 5.59 -23.54 -6.03
N LEU A 133 5.51 -22.41 -5.32
CA LEU A 133 4.35 -22.13 -4.48
C LEU A 133 3.06 -22.05 -5.31
N ARG A 134 3.06 -21.31 -6.44
CA ARG A 134 1.89 -21.25 -7.33
C ARG A 134 1.43 -22.64 -7.79
N LEU A 135 2.37 -23.51 -8.15
CA LEU A 135 2.06 -24.87 -8.58
C LEU A 135 1.43 -25.69 -7.46
N ILE A 136 2.01 -25.63 -6.25
CA ILE A 136 1.47 -26.29 -5.06
C ILE A 136 0.05 -25.81 -4.78
N VAL A 137 -0.17 -24.49 -4.76
CA VAL A 137 -1.47 -23.88 -4.52
C VAL A 137 -2.49 -24.28 -5.58
N THR A 138 -2.09 -24.24 -6.86
CA THR A 138 -2.93 -24.66 -7.98
C THR A 138 -3.33 -26.13 -7.85
N LYS A 139 -2.38 -26.99 -7.50
CA LYS A 139 -2.62 -28.42 -7.29
C LYS A 139 -3.55 -28.65 -6.10
N ILE A 140 -3.37 -27.96 -4.98
CA ILE A 140 -4.28 -28.06 -3.82
C ILE A 140 -5.71 -27.66 -4.22
N CYS A 141 -5.87 -26.58 -4.98
CA CYS A 141 -7.17 -25.99 -5.27
C CYS A 141 -7.92 -26.63 -6.46
N SER A 142 -7.25 -27.45 -7.29
CA SER A 142 -7.79 -27.90 -8.58
C SER A 142 -8.95 -28.90 -8.50
N SER A 143 -9.11 -29.63 -7.40
CA SER A 143 -10.27 -30.53 -7.21
C SER A 143 -10.71 -30.68 -5.75
N PRO A 144 -11.98 -31.02 -5.48
CA PRO A 144 -12.46 -31.30 -4.13
C PRO A 144 -11.64 -32.37 -3.41
N GLN A 145 -11.20 -33.41 -4.12
CA GLN A 145 -10.40 -34.51 -3.55
C GLN A 145 -9.03 -34.02 -3.07
N ARG A 146 -8.36 -33.16 -3.85
CA ARG A 146 -7.06 -32.58 -3.48
C ARG A 146 -7.20 -31.61 -2.30
N ARG A 147 -8.24 -30.78 -2.29
CA ARG A 147 -8.58 -29.94 -1.14
C ARG A 147 -8.80 -30.78 0.11
N ARG A 148 -9.59 -31.85 0.02
CA ARG A 148 -9.81 -32.80 1.13
C ARG A 148 -8.52 -33.42 1.63
N LYS A 149 -7.64 -33.89 0.73
CA LYS A 149 -6.33 -34.46 1.10
C LYS A 149 -5.45 -33.44 1.81
N PHE A 150 -5.38 -32.22 1.30
CA PHE A 150 -4.64 -31.12 1.95
C PHE A 150 -5.17 -30.85 3.36
N ARG A 151 -6.50 -30.76 3.52
CA ARG A 151 -7.14 -30.59 4.83
C ARG A 151 -6.78 -31.69 5.82
N MET A 152 -6.80 -32.95 5.40
CA MET A 152 -6.42 -34.08 6.25
C MET A 152 -4.98 -33.95 6.76
N ILE A 153 -4.05 -33.63 5.86
CA ILE A 153 -2.64 -33.40 6.21
C ILE A 153 -2.51 -32.19 7.15
N ALA A 154 -3.20 -31.09 6.87
CA ALA A 154 -3.16 -29.88 7.68
C ALA A 154 -3.66 -30.14 9.11
N LYS A 155 -4.70 -30.96 9.31
CA LYS A 155 -5.17 -31.38 10.65
C LYS A 155 -4.09 -32.14 11.41
N ASP A 156 -3.45 -33.10 10.76
CA ASP A 156 -2.44 -33.95 11.41
C ASP A 156 -1.16 -33.16 11.75
N VAL A 157 -0.76 -32.24 10.88
CA VAL A 157 0.47 -31.43 11.02
C VAL A 157 0.27 -30.27 11.99
N TYR A 158 -0.80 -29.49 11.82
CA TYR A 158 -0.99 -28.23 12.55
C TYR A 158 -1.84 -28.37 13.81
N LYS A 159 -2.62 -29.45 13.97
CA LYS A 159 -3.41 -29.74 15.19
C LYS A 159 -4.04 -28.47 15.81
N ASP A 160 -3.69 -28.14 17.06
CA ASP A 160 -4.20 -26.98 17.79
C ASP A 160 -3.41 -25.68 17.57
N GLN A 161 -2.45 -25.65 16.63
CA GLN A 161 -1.72 -24.44 16.28
C GLN A 161 -2.67 -23.40 15.70
N ARG A 162 -2.42 -22.14 16.05
CA ARG A 162 -3.23 -20.99 15.65
C ARG A 162 -2.37 -19.95 14.95
N ALA A 163 -2.96 -19.30 13.95
CA ALA A 163 -2.40 -18.10 13.36
C ALA A 163 -2.40 -16.94 14.39
N PRO A 164 -1.62 -15.86 14.15
CA PRO A 164 -1.69 -14.66 14.96
C PRO A 164 -3.10 -14.05 15.07
N SER A 165 -3.96 -14.26 14.07
CA SER A 165 -5.38 -13.86 14.10
C SER A 165 -6.25 -14.70 15.04
N GLY A 166 -5.71 -15.78 15.62
CA GLY A 166 -6.44 -16.71 16.48
C GLY A 166 -7.12 -17.86 15.74
N HIS A 167 -7.24 -17.81 14.40
CA HIS A 167 -7.79 -18.91 13.60
C HIS A 167 -6.91 -20.16 13.68
N LYS A 168 -7.51 -21.36 13.72
CA LYS A 168 -6.71 -22.60 13.73
C LYS A 168 -6.10 -22.82 12.35
N LEU A 169 -4.81 -23.10 12.31
CA LEU A 169 -4.08 -23.34 11.06
C LEU A 169 -4.64 -24.53 10.28
N ALA A 170 -5.17 -25.54 10.97
CA ALA A 170 -5.79 -26.71 10.36
C ALA A 170 -7.05 -26.40 9.50
N PHE A 171 -7.66 -25.22 9.66
CA PHE A 171 -8.83 -24.80 8.87
C PHE A 171 -8.47 -23.90 7.70
N LEU A 172 -7.24 -23.38 7.65
CA LEU A 172 -6.84 -22.44 6.61
C LEU A 172 -6.59 -23.18 5.29
N MET A 173 -7.15 -22.64 4.20
CA MET A 173 -6.87 -23.10 2.84
C MET A 173 -5.78 -22.25 2.17
N ALA A 174 -5.24 -22.73 1.05
CA ALA A 174 -4.29 -21.96 0.26
C ALA A 174 -4.98 -20.81 -0.49
N ILE A 175 -4.35 -19.63 -0.50
CA ILE A 175 -4.80 -18.47 -1.28
C ILE A 175 -4.23 -18.55 -2.69
N ARG A 176 -5.09 -18.44 -3.71
CA ARG A 176 -4.68 -18.49 -5.12
C ARG A 176 -4.07 -17.16 -5.57
N ASP A 177 -2.98 -17.23 -6.30
CA ASP A 177 -2.36 -16.06 -6.90
C ASP A 177 -3.09 -15.60 -8.17
N ILE A 178 -2.99 -14.31 -8.46
CA ILE A 178 -3.33 -13.69 -9.74
C ILE A 178 -2.09 -12.91 -10.16
N ILE A 179 -1.34 -13.44 -11.14
CA ILE A 179 -0.01 -12.91 -11.51
C ILE A 179 -0.02 -11.43 -11.93
N THR A 180 -1.15 -10.95 -12.47
CA THR A 180 -1.33 -9.55 -12.85
C THR A 180 -1.81 -8.66 -11.70
N ARG A 181 -1.93 -9.19 -10.49
CA ARG A 181 -2.37 -8.48 -9.28
C ARG A 181 -1.45 -8.85 -8.12
N TRP A 182 -0.39 -8.07 -7.95
CA TRP A 182 0.69 -8.31 -6.99
C TRP A 182 0.21 -8.51 -5.54
N ASN A 183 -0.93 -7.92 -5.15
CA ASN A 183 -1.54 -8.06 -3.84
C ASN A 183 -2.00 -9.52 -3.57
N TYR A 184 -2.45 -10.25 -4.60
CA TYR A 184 -2.75 -11.69 -4.47
C TYR A 184 -1.48 -12.51 -4.33
N THR A 185 -0.40 -12.12 -5.02
CA THR A 185 0.91 -12.79 -4.88
C THR A 185 1.42 -12.63 -3.46
N HIS A 186 1.31 -11.43 -2.90
CA HIS A 186 1.69 -11.17 -1.51
C HIS A 186 0.82 -11.95 -0.53
N ALA A 187 -0.51 -11.99 -0.72
CA ALA A 187 -1.43 -12.75 0.12
C ALA A 187 -1.13 -14.27 0.08
N MET A 188 -0.88 -14.83 -1.11
CA MET A 188 -0.46 -16.22 -1.28
C MET A 188 0.83 -16.51 -0.49
N ILE A 189 1.83 -15.61 -0.57
CA ILE A 189 3.09 -15.73 0.18
C ILE A 189 2.83 -15.69 1.69
N LYS A 190 2.06 -14.71 2.20
CA LYS A 190 1.76 -14.62 3.64
C LYS A 190 1.05 -15.85 4.14
N ARG A 191 0.06 -16.35 3.39
CA ARG A 191 -0.66 -17.59 3.74
C ARG A 191 0.27 -18.80 3.77
N ALA A 192 1.15 -18.94 2.77
CA ALA A 192 2.11 -20.03 2.73
C ALA A 192 3.09 -20.01 3.92
N LEU A 193 3.51 -18.81 4.35
CA LEU A 193 4.42 -18.64 5.48
C LEU A 193 3.79 -18.99 6.84
N LEU A 194 2.47 -18.90 6.98
CA LEU A 194 1.76 -19.41 8.15
C LEU A 194 1.81 -20.93 8.25
N LEU A 195 1.85 -21.61 7.10
CA LEU A 195 1.79 -23.07 7.01
C LEU A 195 3.19 -23.69 6.98
N GLN A 196 4.15 -23.05 6.32
CA GLN A 196 5.48 -23.64 6.15
C GLN A 196 6.55 -22.56 6.05
N LYS A 197 7.77 -22.89 6.47
CA LYS A 197 8.91 -21.97 6.37
C LYS A 197 9.45 -21.92 4.94
N TRP A 198 9.38 -20.74 4.31
CA TRP A 198 9.91 -20.47 2.97
C TRP A 198 10.87 -19.29 3.01
N ASN A 199 12.17 -19.53 3.31
CA ASN A 199 13.15 -18.45 3.52
C ASN A 199 13.20 -17.41 2.39
N MET A 200 13.08 -17.86 1.13
CA MET A 200 13.11 -16.98 -0.04
C MET A 200 11.84 -16.12 -0.14
N LEU A 201 10.68 -16.74 0.04
CA LEU A 201 9.38 -16.05 0.00
C LEU A 201 9.16 -15.16 1.22
N GLU A 202 9.74 -15.51 2.37
CA GLU A 202 9.74 -14.65 3.55
C GLU A 202 10.45 -13.31 3.26
N ARG A 203 11.59 -13.36 2.58
CA ARG A 203 12.33 -12.15 2.18
C ARG A 203 11.54 -11.32 1.17
N LEU A 204 10.95 -11.96 0.16
CA LEU A 204 10.10 -11.27 -0.83
C LEU A 204 8.85 -10.66 -0.18
N GLY A 205 8.15 -11.43 0.66
CA GLY A 205 6.97 -10.97 1.38
C GLY A 205 7.27 -9.75 2.25
N LYS A 206 8.41 -9.73 2.96
CA LYS A 206 8.84 -8.56 3.74
C LYS A 206 9.02 -7.29 2.88
N VAL A 207 9.52 -7.42 1.65
CA VAL A 207 9.65 -6.29 0.71
C VAL A 207 8.28 -5.80 0.22
N LEU A 208 7.34 -6.72 0.00
CA LEU A 208 6.00 -6.39 -0.50
C LEU A 208 5.05 -5.85 0.59
N GLU A 209 5.33 -6.13 1.87
CA GLU A 209 4.46 -5.82 3.00
C GLU A 209 4.09 -4.32 3.10
N VAL A 210 5.08 -3.42 2.95
CA VAL A 210 4.84 -1.97 3.05
C VAL A 210 3.82 -1.50 2.02
N PHE A 211 3.86 -2.08 0.81
CA PHE A 211 2.95 -1.72 -0.27
C PHE A 211 1.52 -2.17 0.03
N THR A 212 1.34 -3.32 0.69
CA THR A 212 0.01 -3.79 1.08
C THR A 212 -0.60 -2.88 2.14
N GLN A 213 0.20 -2.41 3.10
CA GLN A 213 -0.24 -1.48 4.12
C GLN A 213 -0.60 -0.11 3.53
N VAL A 214 0.22 0.41 2.60
CA VAL A 214 -0.08 1.66 1.88
C VAL A 214 -1.39 1.53 1.10
N THR A 215 -1.54 0.48 0.29
CA THR A 215 -2.76 0.30 -0.51
C THR A 215 -4.01 0.13 0.36
N LEU A 216 -3.91 -0.55 1.51
CA LEU A 216 -5.01 -0.63 2.47
C LEU A 216 -5.40 0.75 3.03
N GLN A 217 -4.42 1.56 3.41
CA GLN A 217 -4.70 2.88 3.97
C GLN A 217 -5.28 3.83 2.93
N MET A 218 -4.76 3.77 1.70
CA MET A 218 -5.14 4.66 0.60
C MET A 218 -6.46 4.25 -0.09
N SER A 219 -6.95 3.03 0.14
CA SER A 219 -8.24 2.56 -0.37
C SER A 219 -9.44 2.92 0.53
N ARG A 220 -9.20 3.51 1.71
CA ARG A 220 -10.26 3.91 2.64
C ARG A 220 -11.10 5.06 2.07
N SER A 221 -12.41 4.85 2.00
CA SER A 221 -13.38 5.85 1.49
C SER A 221 -13.87 6.84 2.56
N THR A 222 -13.62 6.57 3.84
CA THR A 222 -14.17 7.34 4.98
C THR A 222 -13.21 8.38 5.53
N THR A 223 -11.99 8.46 5.02
CA THR A 223 -10.91 9.30 5.56
C THR A 223 -10.23 10.07 4.43
N PRO A 224 -9.92 11.37 4.58
CA PRO A 224 -9.13 12.10 3.59
C PRO A 224 -7.76 11.44 3.36
N THR A 225 -7.51 10.95 2.14
CA THR A 225 -6.27 10.22 1.80
C THR A 225 -5.16 11.13 1.25
N LEU A 226 -5.51 12.29 0.70
CA LEU A 226 -4.56 13.22 0.08
C LEU A 226 -3.42 13.68 1.03
N PRO A 227 -3.66 13.99 2.32
CA PRO A 227 -2.58 14.34 3.25
C PRO A 227 -1.55 13.22 3.46
N TRP A 228 -1.95 11.97 3.23
CA TRP A 228 -1.10 10.81 3.45
C TRP A 228 -0.20 10.49 2.25
N VAL A 229 -0.43 11.08 1.07
CA VAL A 229 0.32 10.75 -0.15
C VAL A 229 1.83 10.92 0.05
N LEU A 230 2.30 12.09 0.51
CA LEU A 230 3.73 12.33 0.72
C LEU A 230 4.33 11.46 1.84
N PRO A 231 3.68 11.30 3.01
CA PRO A 231 4.09 10.35 4.04
C PRO A 231 4.23 8.91 3.52
N MET A 232 3.27 8.41 2.74
CA MET A 232 3.31 7.04 2.22
C MET A 232 4.45 6.84 1.22
N TYR A 233 4.73 7.82 0.36
CA TYR A 233 5.93 7.79 -0.49
C TYR A 233 7.20 7.68 0.34
N GLU A 234 7.37 8.53 1.36
CA GLU A 234 8.56 8.51 2.21
C GLU A 234 8.74 7.17 2.94
N MET A 235 7.66 6.59 3.46
CA MET A 235 7.72 5.27 4.10
C MET A 235 8.16 4.18 3.13
N MET A 236 7.56 4.10 1.93
CA MET A 236 7.96 3.13 0.90
C MET A 236 9.42 3.32 0.47
N ARG A 237 9.86 4.58 0.27
CA ARG A 237 11.24 4.89 -0.10
C ARG A 237 12.24 4.42 0.94
N ARG A 238 11.98 4.70 2.22
CA ARG A 238 12.83 4.25 3.34
C ARG A 238 12.89 2.74 3.43
N HIS A 239 11.75 2.07 3.27
CA HIS A 239 11.69 0.62 3.29
C HIS A 239 12.56 0.01 2.17
N LEU A 240 12.44 0.51 0.94
CA LEU A 240 13.25 0.04 -0.19
C LEU A 240 14.73 0.39 -0.05
N SER A 241 15.07 1.60 0.41
CA SER A 241 16.46 2.00 0.67
C SER A 241 17.09 1.11 1.73
N THR A 242 16.41 0.91 2.86
CA THR A 242 16.89 0.04 3.95
C THR A 242 17.09 -1.39 3.46
N THR A 243 16.18 -1.89 2.61
CA THR A 243 16.29 -3.23 2.00
C THR A 243 17.49 -3.33 1.07
N ASN A 244 17.75 -2.29 0.27
CA ASN A 244 18.90 -2.23 -0.64
C ASN A 244 20.24 -2.13 0.13
N ASP A 245 20.26 -1.42 1.26
CA ASP A 245 21.46 -1.16 2.03
C ASP A 245 21.80 -2.32 2.99
N ASP A 246 20.84 -3.20 3.29
CA ASP A 246 21.04 -4.40 4.12
C ASP A 246 21.92 -5.45 3.43
N LEU A 247 23.18 -5.56 3.87
CA LEU A 247 24.13 -6.55 3.36
C LEU A 247 23.79 -8.00 3.72
N THR A 248 22.90 -8.23 4.68
CA THR A 248 22.38 -9.56 5.02
C THR A 248 21.27 -10.02 4.08
N GLN A 249 20.80 -9.11 3.22
CA GLN A 249 19.82 -9.39 2.18
C GLN A 249 20.47 -10.01 0.94
N LEU A 250 19.70 -10.83 0.23
CA LEU A 250 20.16 -11.46 -1.01
C LEU A 250 20.41 -10.40 -2.09
N PRO A 251 21.49 -10.50 -2.89
CA PRO A 251 21.80 -9.54 -3.95
C PRO A 251 20.62 -9.29 -4.90
N GLN A 252 19.87 -10.33 -5.29
CA GLN A 252 18.71 -10.17 -6.17
C GLN A 252 17.58 -9.35 -5.53
N ILE A 253 17.34 -9.52 -4.23
CA ILE A 253 16.32 -8.76 -3.50
C ILE A 253 16.75 -7.30 -3.33
N ARG A 254 18.05 -7.05 -3.07
CA ARG A 254 18.61 -5.69 -3.00
C ARG A 254 18.48 -4.98 -4.35
N THR A 255 18.85 -5.65 -5.43
CA THR A 255 18.69 -5.13 -6.80
C THR A 255 17.22 -4.84 -7.11
N ALA A 256 16.31 -5.75 -6.78
CA ALA A 256 14.89 -5.53 -6.99
C ALA A 256 14.35 -4.35 -6.18
N ALA A 257 14.80 -4.18 -4.93
CA ALA A 257 14.45 -3.02 -4.10
C ALA A 257 14.97 -1.71 -4.69
N LEU A 258 16.20 -1.69 -5.24
CA LEU A 258 16.76 -0.54 -5.94
C LEU A 258 15.94 -0.18 -7.19
N VAL A 259 15.58 -1.17 -8.02
CA VAL A 259 14.72 -0.97 -9.20
C VAL A 259 13.36 -0.39 -8.79
N GLY A 260 12.74 -0.95 -7.75
CA GLY A 260 11.53 -0.42 -7.16
C GLY A 260 11.69 1.02 -6.69
N LEU A 261 12.81 1.35 -6.03
CA LEU A 261 13.09 2.69 -5.51
C LEU A 261 13.25 3.70 -6.64
N MET A 262 13.95 3.35 -7.71
CA MET A 262 14.08 4.20 -8.90
C MET A 262 12.72 4.48 -9.54
N LYS A 263 11.86 3.47 -9.66
CA LYS A 263 10.49 3.63 -10.18
C LYS A 263 9.66 4.52 -9.26
N LEU A 264 9.75 4.32 -7.95
CA LEU A 264 9.03 5.08 -6.94
C LEU A 264 9.47 6.56 -6.94
N ASP A 265 10.77 6.82 -7.03
CA ASP A 265 11.36 8.17 -7.05
C ASP A 265 10.86 9.02 -8.21
N LYS A 266 10.62 8.40 -9.38
CA LYS A 266 10.02 9.08 -10.54
C LYS A 266 8.68 9.73 -10.19
N TYR A 267 7.78 8.97 -9.56
CA TYR A 267 6.45 9.47 -9.20
C TYR A 267 6.47 10.32 -7.94
N TYR A 268 7.35 10.00 -6.99
CA TYR A 268 7.56 10.82 -5.82
C TYR A 268 8.01 12.24 -6.17
N PHE A 269 8.91 12.37 -7.16
CA PHE A 269 9.33 13.67 -7.67
C PHE A 269 8.14 14.50 -8.16
N LYS A 270 7.20 13.90 -8.89
CA LYS A 270 5.97 14.59 -9.32
C LYS A 270 5.09 14.94 -8.12
N ALA A 271 4.87 13.99 -7.21
CA ALA A 271 4.00 14.17 -6.05
C ALA A 271 4.48 15.29 -5.11
N LYS A 272 5.80 15.39 -4.86
CA LYS A 272 6.36 16.37 -3.91
C LYS A 272 6.29 17.83 -4.36
N PHE A 273 6.17 18.06 -5.67
CA PHE A 273 6.02 19.41 -6.23
C PHE A 273 4.57 19.77 -6.54
N ASN A 274 3.64 18.83 -6.41
CA ASN A 274 2.22 19.11 -6.52
C ASN A 274 1.73 19.86 -5.28
N GLN A 275 1.16 21.06 -5.49
CA GLN A 275 0.71 21.93 -4.42
C GLN A 275 -0.37 21.30 -3.57
N TYR A 276 -1.28 20.51 -4.15
CA TYR A 276 -2.39 19.91 -3.42
C TYR A 276 -1.89 18.85 -2.45
N ASN A 277 -0.91 18.02 -2.86
CA ASN A 277 -0.26 17.08 -1.95
C ASN A 277 0.43 17.81 -0.79
N VAL A 278 1.15 18.89 -1.08
CA VAL A 278 1.87 19.66 -0.06
C VAL A 278 0.90 20.36 0.91
N ILE A 279 -0.09 21.07 0.38
CA ILE A 279 -1.09 21.80 1.17
C ILE A 279 -1.94 20.83 2.00
N ALA A 280 -2.40 19.72 1.43
CA ALA A 280 -3.16 18.71 2.19
C ALA A 280 -2.35 18.14 3.35
N THR A 281 -1.06 17.85 3.12
CA THR A 281 -0.14 17.40 4.17
C THR A 281 0.06 18.48 5.24
N MET A 282 0.22 19.75 4.82
CA MET A 282 0.37 20.91 5.72
C MET A 282 -0.87 21.15 6.59
N LEU A 283 -2.07 20.93 6.04
CA LEU A 283 -3.35 21.13 6.74
C LEU A 283 -3.68 20.02 7.74
N HIS A 284 -2.99 18.87 7.68
CA HIS A 284 -3.32 17.74 8.53
C HIS A 284 -2.80 17.96 9.97
N PRO A 285 -3.67 17.91 11.01
CA PRO A 285 -3.36 18.23 12.42
C PRO A 285 -2.13 17.52 12.99
N HIS A 286 -1.89 16.29 12.57
CA HIS A 286 -0.78 15.50 13.10
C HIS A 286 0.50 15.58 12.22
N LEU A 287 0.41 16.05 10.96
CA LEU A 287 1.55 16.12 10.04
C LEU A 287 2.14 17.54 10.04
N GLY A 288 1.46 18.46 9.35
CA GLY A 288 1.79 19.88 9.30
C GLY A 288 3.25 20.17 8.92
N LEU A 289 3.72 21.34 9.33
CA LEU A 289 5.10 21.77 9.11
C LEU A 289 6.11 20.86 9.84
N ARG A 290 5.71 20.23 10.95
CA ARG A 290 6.56 19.33 11.73
C ARG A 290 7.01 18.13 10.90
N TRP A 291 6.09 17.50 10.19
CA TRP A 291 6.41 16.36 9.32
C TRP A 291 7.46 16.75 8.26
N PHE A 292 7.31 17.92 7.63
CA PHE A 292 8.28 18.40 6.65
C PHE A 292 9.66 18.69 7.25
N ARG A 293 9.74 19.21 8.49
CA ARG A 293 11.01 19.47 9.18
C ARG A 293 11.77 18.19 9.53
N ARG A 294 11.06 17.07 9.70
CA ARG A 294 11.66 15.74 9.96
C ARG A 294 12.22 15.08 8.71
N LEU A 295 11.99 15.65 7.53
CA LEU A 295 12.57 15.14 6.29
C LEU A 295 14.05 15.53 6.19
N ASN A 296 14.86 14.67 5.56
CA ASN A 296 16.25 14.97 5.24
C ASN A 296 16.38 15.91 4.03
N ASP A 297 15.62 17.01 4.03
CA ASP A 297 15.56 18.05 2.98
C ASP A 297 15.20 19.39 3.65
N PRO A 298 16.19 20.19 4.09
CA PRO A 298 15.97 21.37 4.92
C PRO A 298 15.16 22.46 4.20
N ASP A 299 15.27 22.53 2.88
CA ASP A 299 14.52 23.50 2.09
C ASP A 299 13.04 23.15 1.97
N ARG A 300 12.66 21.89 2.25
CA ARG A 300 11.30 21.41 2.01
C ARG A 300 10.28 21.97 2.97
N ALA A 301 10.64 22.08 4.25
CA ALA A 301 9.81 22.76 5.24
C ALA A 301 9.60 24.22 4.85
N THR A 302 10.67 24.90 4.42
CA THR A 302 10.61 26.30 3.96
C THR A 302 9.73 26.46 2.73
N ARG A 303 9.88 25.61 1.71
CA ARG A 303 9.03 25.63 0.50
C ARG A 303 7.57 25.36 0.82
N ALA A 304 7.27 24.37 1.67
CA ALA A 304 5.92 24.04 2.10
C ALA A 304 5.27 25.21 2.85
N LYS A 305 6.03 25.86 3.74
CA LYS A 305 5.60 27.06 4.47
C LYS A 305 5.26 28.22 3.52
N ILE A 306 6.17 28.55 2.60
CA ILE A 306 5.96 29.63 1.62
C ILE A 306 4.72 29.36 0.76
N LEU A 307 4.58 28.13 0.28
CA LEU A 307 3.42 27.73 -0.52
C LEU A 307 2.12 27.86 0.28
N PHE A 308 2.11 27.37 1.52
CA PHE A 308 0.94 27.47 2.41
C PHE A 308 0.54 28.92 2.67
N GLU A 309 1.49 29.79 3.00
CA GLU A 309 1.23 31.22 3.25
C GLU A 309 0.69 31.93 2.00
N ALA A 310 1.22 31.60 0.83
CA ALA A 310 0.73 32.13 -0.45
C ALA A 310 -0.73 31.72 -0.70
N VAL A 311 -1.04 30.42 -0.61
CA VAL A 311 -2.40 29.88 -0.80
C VAL A 311 -3.36 30.42 0.26
N TYR A 312 -2.94 30.48 1.53
CA TYR A 312 -3.74 31.05 2.62
C TYR A 312 -4.13 32.50 2.32
N LYS A 313 -3.18 33.31 1.82
CA LYS A 313 -3.45 34.70 1.45
C LYS A 313 -4.48 34.81 0.34
N GLU A 314 -4.37 33.99 -0.71
CA GLU A 314 -5.35 33.96 -1.80
C GLU A 314 -6.76 33.63 -1.30
N TYR A 315 -6.90 32.60 -0.45
CA TYR A 315 -8.18 32.21 0.13
C TYR A 315 -8.74 33.27 1.08
N LYS A 316 -7.88 33.91 1.88
CA LYS A 316 -8.28 35.02 2.75
C LYS A 316 -8.79 36.20 1.94
N ASP A 317 -8.10 36.57 0.86
CA ASP A 317 -8.49 37.67 -0.02
C ASP A 317 -9.79 37.37 -0.78
N ALA A 318 -10.03 36.10 -1.14
CA ALA A 318 -11.30 35.66 -1.74
C ALA A 318 -12.46 35.66 -0.72
N ALA A 319 -12.24 35.12 0.49
CA ALA A 319 -13.25 35.10 1.55
C ALA A 319 -13.65 36.50 2.03
N ASN A 320 -12.74 37.47 1.95
CA ASN A 320 -13.06 38.88 2.26
C ASN A 320 -13.88 39.57 1.14
N LYS A 321 -13.97 38.97 -0.05
CA LYS A 321 -14.78 39.48 -1.18
C LYS A 321 -16.19 38.88 -1.23
N GLU A 322 -16.41 37.75 -0.58
CA GLU A 322 -17.70 37.05 -0.52
C GLU A 322 -18.31 37.21 0.89
N ASP A 323 -19.29 38.11 1.04
CA ASP A 323 -20.05 38.26 2.29
C ASP A 323 -20.75 36.94 2.68
N ARG A 324 -20.56 36.54 3.94
CA ARG A 324 -20.73 35.18 4.49
C ARG A 324 -22.16 34.59 4.41
N ALA A 325 -22.24 33.32 4.01
CA ALA A 325 -23.27 32.38 4.48
C ALA A 325 -22.63 31.39 5.47
N SER A 326 -23.21 31.29 6.67
CA SER A 326 -22.74 30.47 7.79
C SER A 326 -22.93 28.97 7.56
N VAL A 327 -21.88 28.17 7.81
CA VAL A 327 -21.95 26.70 7.87
C VAL A 327 -21.81 26.24 9.32
N GLN A 328 -22.75 25.41 9.79
CA GLN A 328 -22.75 24.80 11.12
C GLN A 328 -22.00 23.46 11.10
N ASN A 329 -21.11 23.23 12.07
CA ASN A 329 -20.36 21.97 12.24
C ASN A 329 -21.14 20.96 13.11
N LEU A 330 -21.09 19.68 12.70
CA LEU A 330 -21.58 18.51 13.45
C LEU A 330 -20.39 17.62 13.84
N VAL A 331 -20.39 17.09 15.06
CA VAL A 331 -19.30 16.27 15.63
C VAL A 331 -19.66 14.77 15.59
N PRO A 332 -18.85 13.88 14.97
CA PRO A 332 -19.00 12.43 15.05
C PRO A 332 -17.96 11.75 15.99
N PRO A 333 -18.10 10.42 16.26
CA PRO A 333 -17.40 9.75 17.36
C PRO A 333 -16.02 9.16 16.99
N ARG A 334 -15.16 9.15 18.02
CA ARG A 334 -13.73 8.79 18.07
C ARG A 334 -13.40 7.31 17.73
N LYS A 335 -12.30 7.03 17.02
CA LYS A 335 -11.71 5.67 16.91
C LYS A 335 -10.23 5.64 17.34
N LYS A 336 -9.71 4.43 17.64
CA LYS A 336 -8.35 4.20 18.19
C LYS A 336 -7.28 4.16 17.09
N ILE A 337 -6.10 4.67 17.47
CA ILE A 337 -4.85 4.76 16.69
C ILE A 337 -4.35 3.39 16.24
N SER A 338 -3.85 3.30 15.00
CA SER A 338 -3.13 2.11 14.50
C SER A 338 -1.61 2.33 14.57
N SER A 339 -0.83 1.31 14.94
CA SER A 339 0.64 1.40 15.03
C SER A 339 1.30 1.86 13.73
N PHE A 340 0.70 1.49 12.60
CA PHE A 340 1.14 1.86 11.26
C PHE A 340 1.18 3.37 11.02
N LEU A 341 0.14 4.11 11.43
CA LEU A 341 0.10 5.55 11.20
C LEU A 341 1.14 6.28 12.05
N SER A 342 1.38 5.84 13.28
CA SER A 342 2.45 6.42 14.11
C SER A 342 3.83 6.40 13.43
N ASP A 343 4.16 5.31 12.73
CA ASP A 343 5.43 5.16 12.01
C ASP A 343 5.50 6.07 10.77
N VAL A 344 4.40 6.17 10.00
CA VAL A 344 4.26 7.08 8.85
C VAL A 344 4.49 8.54 9.27
N MET A 345 4.08 8.87 10.48
CA MET A 345 4.15 10.20 11.07
C MET A 345 5.49 10.55 11.71
N MET A 346 6.40 9.57 11.84
CA MET A 346 7.73 9.74 12.43
C MET A 346 7.67 10.27 13.87
N ASN A 347 6.73 9.77 14.67
CA ASN A 347 6.48 10.21 16.04
C ASN A 347 7.46 9.60 17.06
N ASP A 348 8.76 9.90 16.96
CA ASP A 348 9.68 9.69 18.09
C ASP A 348 9.52 10.86 19.08
N VAL A 349 9.20 10.54 20.34
CA VAL A 349 8.81 11.46 21.44
C VAL A 349 9.96 12.39 21.91
N SER A 350 11.08 12.48 21.20
CA SER A 350 12.26 13.22 21.65
C SER A 350 12.86 14.05 20.54
N SER A 351 12.43 15.31 20.39
CA SER A 351 13.26 16.44 19.89
C SER A 351 12.50 17.75 19.57
N ASP A 352 11.20 17.90 19.88
CA ASP A 352 10.52 19.20 19.71
C ASP A 352 10.90 20.17 20.85
N SER A 353 12.19 20.54 20.96
CA SER A 353 12.72 21.55 21.90
C SER A 353 13.19 22.81 21.18
N GLU A 354 12.48 23.25 20.13
CA GLU A 354 12.72 24.55 19.52
C GLU A 354 11.63 25.57 19.95
N THR A 355 12.07 26.46 20.83
CA THR A 355 11.36 27.66 21.26
C THR A 355 11.35 28.70 20.15
N ASP A 356 10.34 28.66 19.29
CA ASP A 356 9.95 29.85 18.52
C ASP A 356 9.41 30.90 19.50
N PRO A 357 9.74 32.20 19.36
CA PRO A 357 9.26 33.24 20.26
C PRO A 357 7.73 33.27 20.23
N ILE A 358 7.11 32.93 21.36
CA ILE A 358 5.66 32.95 21.55
C ILE A 358 5.23 34.42 21.51
N ALA A 359 4.81 34.90 20.34
CA ALA A 359 3.99 36.09 20.28
C ALA A 359 2.71 35.84 21.10
N SER A 360 2.31 36.79 21.94
CA SER A 360 1.08 36.64 22.74
C SER A 360 -0.07 36.27 21.80
N ALA A 361 -0.79 35.18 22.09
CA ALA A 361 -1.86 34.66 21.23
C ALA A 361 -2.95 35.70 20.89
N SER A 362 -3.03 36.78 21.67
CA SER A 362 -3.95 37.90 21.46
C SER A 362 -3.66 38.75 20.21
N LEU A 363 -2.44 38.74 19.67
CA LEU A 363 -1.99 39.59 18.54
C LEU A 363 -1.48 38.81 17.31
N ALA A 364 -1.46 37.47 17.38
CA ALA A 364 -1.04 36.62 16.28
C ALA A 364 -2.07 36.62 15.14
N SER A 365 -1.62 36.69 13.88
CA SER A 365 -2.51 36.54 12.72
C SER A 365 -3.14 35.13 12.73
N GLU A 366 -4.27 34.93 12.05
CA GLU A 366 -4.89 33.59 11.95
C GLU A 366 -3.92 32.54 11.34
N CYS A 367 -3.00 32.94 10.46
CA CYS A 367 -1.94 32.06 9.95
C CYS A 367 -0.90 31.72 11.04
N ASP A 368 -0.51 32.69 11.87
CA ASP A 368 0.39 32.43 13.00
C ASP A 368 -0.29 31.56 14.06
N ARG A 369 -1.59 31.78 14.30
CA ARG A 369 -2.40 30.94 15.18
C ARG A 369 -2.48 29.51 14.69
N PHE A 370 -2.60 29.29 13.37
CA PHE A 370 -2.52 27.96 12.78
C PHE A 370 -1.22 27.28 13.24
N TYR A 371 -0.04 27.87 13.01
CA TYR A 371 1.23 27.28 13.44
C TYR A 371 1.38 27.09 14.96
N ILE A 372 0.81 27.98 15.78
CA ILE A 372 0.85 27.88 17.24
C ILE A 372 -0.08 26.76 17.75
N ALA A 373 -1.29 26.65 17.19
CA ALA A 373 -2.30 25.66 17.58
C ALA A 373 -1.79 24.22 17.47
N TYR A 374 -0.97 23.90 16.45
CA TYR A 374 -0.30 22.60 16.31
C TYR A 374 0.60 22.22 17.48
N LYS A 375 1.14 23.20 18.22
CA LYS A 375 2.03 22.96 19.36
C LYS A 375 1.28 22.74 20.68
N THR A 376 0.00 23.12 20.78
CA THR A 376 -0.68 23.28 22.08
C THR A 376 -2.08 22.68 22.20
N ILE A 377 -2.71 22.21 21.11
CA ILE A 377 -4.09 21.68 21.12
C ILE A 377 -4.09 20.15 20.94
N ASP A 378 -5.05 19.47 21.57
CA ASP A 378 -5.40 18.07 21.28
C ASP A 378 -5.63 17.91 19.76
N GLN A 379 -4.78 17.14 19.08
CA GLN A 379 -4.70 17.12 17.60
C GLN A 379 -5.87 16.40 16.91
N GLY A 380 -6.88 15.97 17.66
CA GLY A 380 -8.07 15.29 17.13
C GLY A 380 -7.82 13.83 16.74
N ASP A 381 -8.63 13.27 15.83
CA ASP A 381 -8.42 11.93 15.26
C ASP A 381 -7.60 12.05 13.97
N GLU A 382 -6.50 11.30 13.85
CA GLU A 382 -5.65 11.26 12.65
C GLU A 382 -6.39 10.74 11.41
N ASN A 383 -7.40 9.89 11.60
CA ASN A 383 -8.22 9.38 10.50
C ASN A 383 -9.34 10.35 10.12
N ASP A 384 -9.64 11.33 10.98
CA ASP A 384 -10.64 12.36 10.74
C ASP A 384 -10.05 13.77 10.98
N PRO A 385 -9.10 14.20 10.13
CA PRO A 385 -8.40 15.47 10.30
C PRO A 385 -9.29 16.71 10.11
N LEU A 386 -10.56 16.51 9.75
CA LEU A 386 -11.55 17.57 9.56
C LEU A 386 -12.55 17.67 10.72
N ALA A 387 -12.49 16.79 11.72
CA ALA A 387 -13.38 16.78 12.88
C ALA A 387 -12.98 17.74 14.02
N TRP A 388 -12.26 18.81 13.69
CA TRP A 388 -11.89 19.92 14.58
C TRP A 388 -13.04 20.86 14.97
#